data_AF-A0A961CJG8-F1
#
_entry.id   AF-A0A961CJG8-F1
#
_cell.length_a   1.000
_cell.length_b   1.000
_cell.length_c   1.000
_cell.angle_alpha   90.00
_cell.angle_beta   90.00
_cell.angle_gamma   90.00
#
_symmetry.space_group_name_H-M   'P 1'
#
loop_
_entity.id
_entity.type
_entity.pdbx_description
1 polymer ?
#
loop_
_entity_poly.entity_id
_entity_poly.type
_entity_poly.pdbx_seq_one_letter_code
_entity_poly.pdbx_strand_id
1 'polypeptide(L)'
;LTALGRHALPGLLADAGLSLRSAADLADADLDDLIAAMGQVPPEQHSDMLGAWQPAMPASERAGAVAAMISGAEYARTRLIGMRLLGLFDAEAAEPHMRQLLDTDAAGHAAIWLLENGLADPETVGGFVTPAVMVDILSELIDEPDILCEQFLAAHDPEAMLEFFWRHRAPETAGVLDVLGRHLPDRALAKLARKAAMRHRSWTANQGR
;
A
#
# COMPACT_ATOMS: atom_id res chain seq x y z
N LEU A 1 -24.68 -6.09 19.73
CA LEU A 1 -25.31 -7.44 19.77
C LEU A 1 -25.42 -7.94 21.21
N THR A 2 -26.54 -8.56 21.58
CA THR A 2 -26.72 -9.19 22.91
C THR A 2 -25.92 -10.51 23.00
N ALA A 3 -25.73 -11.05 24.21
CA ALA A 3 -25.05 -12.34 24.39
C ALA A 3 -25.78 -13.49 23.67
N LEU A 4 -27.11 -13.49 23.70
CA LEU A 4 -27.93 -14.44 22.95
C LEU A 4 -27.74 -14.26 21.43
N GLY A 5 -27.73 -13.02 20.95
CA GLY A 5 -27.51 -12.71 19.54
C GLY A 5 -26.16 -13.20 19.04
N ARG A 6 -25.08 -13.06 19.83
CA ARG A 6 -23.75 -13.59 19.44
C ARG A 6 -23.71 -15.11 19.34
N HIS A 7 -24.55 -15.82 20.10
CA HIS A 7 -24.56 -17.28 20.12
C HIS A 7 -25.50 -17.89 19.07
N ALA A 8 -26.65 -17.27 18.81
CA ALA A 8 -27.64 -17.78 17.87
C ALA A 8 -27.38 -17.37 16.41
N LEU A 9 -26.77 -16.20 16.20
CA LEU A 9 -26.62 -15.62 14.86
C LEU A 9 -25.69 -16.42 13.92
N PRO A 10 -24.55 -16.99 14.37
CA PRO A 10 -23.70 -17.80 13.49
C PRO A 10 -24.43 -19.00 12.87
N GLY A 11 -25.28 -19.69 13.64
CA GLY A 11 -26.07 -20.83 13.14
C GLY A 11 -27.14 -20.40 12.12
N LEU A 12 -27.85 -19.30 12.39
CA LEU A 12 -28.87 -18.77 11.48
C LEU A 12 -28.28 -18.27 10.15
N LEU A 13 -27.05 -17.74 10.18
CA LEU A 13 -26.35 -17.31 8.97
C LEU A 13 -25.84 -18.50 8.16
N ALA A 14 -25.30 -19.53 8.82
CA ALA A 14 -24.88 -20.76 8.16
C ALA A 14 -26.05 -21.47 7.46
N ASP A 15 -27.23 -21.54 8.09
CA ASP A 15 -28.46 -22.09 7.50
C ASP A 15 -28.96 -21.29 6.28
N ALA A 16 -28.59 -20.00 6.20
CA ALA A 16 -28.86 -19.14 5.05
C ALA A 16 -27.76 -19.19 3.97
N GLY A 17 -26.75 -20.05 4.12
CA GLY A 17 -25.60 -20.14 3.22
C GLY A 17 -24.58 -19.01 3.39
N LEU A 18 -24.68 -18.24 4.48
CA LEU A 18 -23.78 -17.14 4.81
C LEU A 18 -22.75 -17.63 5.86
N SER A 19 -21.50 -17.75 5.47
CA SER A 19 -20.42 -18.09 6.42
C SER A 19 -19.86 -16.83 7.07
N LEU A 20 -19.95 -16.75 8.40
CA LEU A 20 -19.17 -15.78 9.17
C LEU A 20 -17.79 -16.39 9.43
N ARG A 21 -16.72 -15.79 8.90
CA ARG A 21 -15.37 -16.13 9.35
C ARG A 21 -15.26 -15.78 10.83
N SER A 22 -14.97 -16.80 11.62
CA SER A 22 -14.72 -16.69 13.05
C SER A 22 -13.26 -16.32 13.31
N ALA A 23 -12.96 -15.84 14.52
CA ALA A 23 -11.58 -15.67 14.96
C ALA A 23 -10.76 -16.98 14.90
N ALA A 24 -11.42 -18.15 15.03
CA ALA A 24 -10.76 -19.44 14.89
C ALA A 24 -10.29 -19.72 13.45
N ASP A 25 -10.99 -19.19 12.45
CA ASP A 25 -10.59 -19.35 11.04
C ASP A 25 -9.32 -18.53 10.72
N LEU A 26 -9.02 -17.48 11.48
CA LEU A 26 -7.81 -16.67 11.31
C LEU A 26 -6.61 -17.19 12.08
N ALA A 27 -6.82 -18.00 13.12
CA ALA A 27 -5.73 -18.52 13.95
C ALA A 27 -4.76 -19.40 13.16
N ASP A 28 -5.27 -20.13 12.16
CA ASP A 28 -4.51 -21.02 11.29
C ASP A 28 -4.37 -20.49 9.84
N ALA A 29 -4.91 -19.31 9.55
CA ALA A 29 -4.84 -18.69 8.22
C ALA A 29 -3.42 -18.26 7.87
N ASP A 30 -3.07 -18.33 6.59
CA ASP A 30 -1.86 -17.66 6.09
C ASP A 30 -2.09 -16.15 5.89
N LEU A 31 -1.04 -15.44 5.46
CA LEU A 31 -1.09 -13.99 5.28
C LEU A 31 -2.03 -13.59 4.13
N ASP A 32 -2.09 -14.37 3.05
CA ASP A 32 -2.94 -14.07 1.90
C ASP A 32 -4.42 -14.22 2.27
N ASP A 33 -4.76 -15.25 3.05
CA ASP A 33 -6.09 -15.48 3.59
C ASP A 33 -6.53 -14.37 4.55
N LEU A 34 -5.62 -13.86 5.39
CA LEU A 34 -5.87 -12.70 6.24
C LEU A 34 -6.19 -11.46 5.39
N ILE A 35 -5.33 -11.13 4.42
CA ILE A 35 -5.49 -9.95 3.56
C ILE A 35 -6.82 -10.03 2.79
N ALA A 36 -7.12 -11.20 2.22
CA ALA A 36 -8.38 -11.44 1.53
C ALA A 36 -9.59 -11.24 2.46
N ALA A 37 -9.51 -11.71 3.70
CA ALA A 37 -10.57 -11.50 4.69
C ALA A 37 -10.76 -10.03 5.04
N MET A 38 -9.66 -9.30 5.28
CA MET A 38 -9.68 -7.88 5.62
C MET A 38 -10.30 -7.03 4.51
N GLY A 39 -10.11 -7.42 3.25
CA GLY A 39 -10.73 -6.77 2.09
C GLY A 39 -12.27 -6.91 2.02
N GLN A 40 -12.87 -7.80 2.80
CA GLN A 40 -14.33 -8.00 2.85
C GLN A 40 -15.02 -7.31 4.03
N VAL A 41 -14.25 -6.68 4.91
CA VAL A 41 -14.77 -6.02 6.12
C VAL A 41 -14.32 -4.56 6.18
N PRO A 42 -15.05 -3.71 6.90
CA PRO A 42 -14.67 -2.31 7.03
C PRO A 42 -13.42 -2.13 7.92
N PRO A 43 -12.64 -1.04 7.75
CA PRO A 43 -11.33 -0.86 8.36
C PRO A 43 -11.32 -0.91 9.89
N GLU A 44 -12.40 -0.54 10.55
CA GLU A 44 -12.52 -0.58 12.01
C GLU A 44 -12.39 -1.99 12.60
N GLN A 45 -12.53 -3.05 11.79
CA GLN A 45 -12.37 -4.44 12.23
C GLN A 45 -10.95 -4.98 12.01
N HIS A 46 -10.09 -4.24 11.30
CA HIS A 46 -8.78 -4.73 10.86
C HIS A 46 -7.82 -5.04 12.01
N SER A 47 -7.82 -4.23 13.08
CA SER A 47 -6.99 -4.48 14.27
C SER A 47 -7.42 -5.75 15.03
N ASP A 48 -8.73 -5.98 15.17
CA ASP A 48 -9.25 -7.18 15.83
C ASP A 48 -8.90 -8.45 15.03
N MET A 49 -9.00 -8.38 13.71
CA MET A 49 -8.60 -9.48 12.81
C MET A 49 -7.11 -9.77 12.89
N LEU A 50 -6.27 -8.73 12.92
CA LEU A 50 -4.82 -8.90 13.09
C LEU A 50 -4.49 -9.53 14.45
N GLY A 51 -5.21 -9.14 15.50
CA GLY A 51 -5.09 -9.77 16.83
C GLY A 51 -5.43 -11.26 16.82
N ALA A 52 -6.44 -11.65 16.05
CA ALA A 52 -6.90 -13.04 15.90
C ALA A 52 -6.04 -13.89 14.96
N TRP A 53 -5.21 -13.28 14.10
CA TRP A 53 -4.39 -13.99 13.13
C TRP A 53 -3.14 -14.61 13.77
N GLN A 54 -2.99 -15.93 13.70
CA GLN A 54 -1.84 -16.66 14.26
C GLN A 54 -1.40 -16.19 15.67
N PRO A 55 -2.30 -16.14 16.67
CA PRO A 55 -2.02 -15.52 17.97
C PRO A 55 -0.97 -16.26 18.80
N ALA A 56 -0.64 -17.50 18.44
CA ALA A 56 0.45 -18.27 19.03
C ALA A 56 1.83 -17.83 18.53
N MET A 57 1.90 -17.16 17.38
CA MET A 57 3.13 -16.61 16.81
C MET A 57 3.44 -15.23 17.44
N PRO A 58 4.70 -14.95 17.83
CA PRO A 58 5.09 -13.64 18.33
C PRO A 58 4.73 -12.52 17.34
N ALA A 59 4.30 -11.36 17.87
CA ALA A 59 3.91 -10.22 17.03
C ALA A 59 5.01 -9.77 16.08
N SER A 60 6.29 -9.80 16.50
CA SER A 60 7.42 -9.48 15.63
C SER A 60 7.60 -10.50 14.50
N GLU A 61 7.35 -11.80 14.73
CA GLU A 61 7.46 -12.80 13.66
C GLU A 61 6.33 -12.63 12.63
N ARG A 62 5.11 -12.35 13.08
CA ARG A 62 3.98 -11.97 12.21
C ARG A 62 4.26 -10.70 11.42
N ALA A 63 4.81 -9.67 12.05
CA ALA A 63 5.23 -8.43 11.39
C ALA A 63 6.33 -8.70 10.34
N GLY A 64 7.27 -9.60 10.65
CA GLY A 64 8.30 -10.05 9.72
C GLY A 64 7.74 -10.75 8.48
N ALA A 65 6.68 -11.55 8.63
CA ALA A 65 6.00 -12.17 7.48
C ALA A 65 5.37 -11.11 6.55
N VAL A 66 4.73 -10.07 7.12
CA VAL A 66 4.19 -8.95 6.34
C VAL A 66 5.31 -8.17 5.65
N ALA A 67 6.42 -7.92 6.34
CA ALA A 67 7.58 -7.23 5.76
C ALA A 67 8.24 -8.02 4.62
N ALA A 68 8.31 -9.35 4.74
CA ALA A 68 8.80 -10.21 3.67
C ALA A 68 7.91 -10.12 2.42
N MET A 69 6.58 -10.06 2.60
CA MET A 69 5.65 -9.83 1.48
C MET A 69 5.90 -8.47 0.82
N ILE A 70 6.07 -7.39 1.60
CA ILE A 70 6.38 -6.06 1.05
C ILE A 70 7.69 -6.07 0.28
N SER A 71 8.74 -6.68 0.83
CA SER A 71 10.06 -6.74 0.19
C SER A 71 10.04 -7.52 -1.13
N GLY A 72 9.15 -8.50 -1.29
CA GLY A 72 8.99 -9.28 -2.52
C GLY A 72 7.98 -8.71 -3.51
N ALA A 73 7.33 -7.58 -3.19
CA ALA A 73 6.23 -7.05 -3.98
C ALA A 73 6.68 -6.30 -5.24
N GLU A 74 6.36 -6.86 -6.41
CA GLU A 74 6.55 -6.21 -7.70
C GLU A 74 5.63 -4.98 -7.87
N TYR A 75 4.37 -5.11 -7.44
CA TYR A 75 3.33 -4.10 -7.67
C TYR A 75 3.07 -3.23 -6.43
N ALA A 76 2.73 -1.97 -6.69
CA ALA A 76 2.39 -0.96 -5.69
C ALA A 76 1.27 -1.41 -4.76
N ARG A 77 0.22 -2.03 -5.30
CA ARG A 77 -0.91 -2.55 -4.52
C ARG A 77 -0.47 -3.45 -3.38
N THR A 78 0.39 -4.43 -3.67
CA THR A 78 0.88 -5.39 -2.66
C THR A 78 1.76 -4.68 -1.63
N ARG A 79 2.62 -3.75 -2.05
CA ARG A 79 3.40 -2.91 -1.12
C ARG A 79 2.48 -2.11 -0.19
N LEU A 80 1.49 -1.41 -0.73
CA LEU A 80 0.58 -0.55 0.03
C LEU A 80 -0.31 -1.33 1.01
N ILE A 81 -0.83 -2.49 0.58
CA ILE A 81 -1.56 -3.41 1.48
C ILE A 81 -0.66 -3.85 2.63
N GLY A 82 0.56 -4.29 2.32
CA GLY A 82 1.52 -4.69 3.34
C GLY A 82 1.90 -3.55 4.28
N MET A 83 2.17 -2.36 3.76
CA MET A 83 2.48 -1.17 4.57
C MET A 83 1.34 -0.82 5.53
N ARG A 84 0.08 -0.88 5.05
CA ARG A 84 -1.10 -0.65 5.89
C ARG A 84 -1.19 -1.72 6.99
N LEU A 85 -1.02 -2.98 6.63
CA LEU A 85 -1.09 -4.09 7.58
C LEU A 85 0.04 -4.04 8.62
N LEU A 86 1.27 -3.74 8.20
CA LEU A 86 2.43 -3.60 9.08
C LEU A 86 2.25 -2.40 10.03
N GLY A 87 1.62 -1.31 9.57
CA GLY A 87 1.27 -0.15 10.39
C GLY A 87 0.17 -0.40 11.43
N LEU A 88 -0.52 -1.55 11.40
CA LEU A 88 -1.48 -1.94 12.45
C LEU A 88 -0.82 -2.62 13.65
N PHE A 89 0.45 -3.03 13.54
CA PHE A 89 1.21 -3.55 14.67
C PHE A 89 1.67 -2.42 15.58
N ASP A 90 1.89 -2.73 16.85
CA ASP A 90 2.58 -1.82 17.76
C ASP A 90 3.99 -1.50 17.22
N ALA A 91 4.45 -0.28 17.46
CA ALA A 91 5.71 0.23 16.93
C ALA A 91 6.92 -0.64 17.30
N GLU A 92 6.94 -1.23 18.50
CA GLU A 92 8.01 -2.13 18.96
C GLU A 92 8.14 -3.38 18.06
N ALA A 93 7.01 -3.93 17.58
CA ALA A 93 7.01 -5.08 16.69
C ALA A 93 7.30 -4.68 15.23
N ALA A 94 6.87 -3.49 14.80
CA ALA A 94 6.97 -3.04 13.41
C ALA A 94 8.34 -2.39 13.07
N GLU A 95 8.94 -1.63 13.98
CA GLU A 95 10.13 -0.80 13.71
C GLU A 95 11.29 -1.58 13.07
N PRO A 96 11.72 -2.74 13.59
CA PRO A 96 12.86 -3.46 13.02
C PRO A 96 12.63 -3.82 11.55
N HIS A 97 11.39 -4.12 11.19
CA HIS A 97 11.00 -4.47 9.84
C HIS A 97 10.86 -3.25 8.93
N MET A 98 10.35 -2.13 9.45
CA MET A 98 10.35 -0.86 8.72
C MET A 98 11.77 -0.42 8.36
N ARG A 99 12.74 -0.61 9.26
CA ARG A 99 14.16 -0.34 8.95
C ARG A 99 14.72 -1.27 7.89
N GLN A 100 14.36 -2.54 7.90
CA GLN A 100 14.75 -3.50 6.86
C GLN A 100 14.22 -3.12 5.46
N LEU A 101 13.02 -2.51 5.40
CA LEU A 101 12.41 -2.08 4.15
C LEU A 101 13.10 -0.87 3.50
N LEU A 102 13.99 -0.16 4.20
CA LEU A 102 14.76 0.96 3.64
C LEU A 102 15.70 0.56 2.49
N ASP A 103 16.03 -0.73 2.38
CA ASP A 103 16.85 -1.29 1.28
C ASP A 103 16.00 -1.87 0.13
N THR A 104 14.70 -1.57 0.10
CA THR A 104 13.73 -2.13 -0.88
C THR A 104 13.03 -1.03 -1.68
N ASP A 105 12.20 -1.42 -2.65
CA ASP A 105 11.34 -0.48 -3.37
C ASP A 105 10.28 0.20 -2.46
N ALA A 106 10.05 -0.30 -1.25
CA ALA A 106 9.17 0.31 -0.26
C ALA A 106 9.86 1.35 0.65
N ALA A 107 11.15 1.65 0.43
CA ALA A 107 11.95 2.49 1.32
C ALA A 107 11.32 3.85 1.64
N GLY A 108 10.70 4.50 0.65
CA GLY A 108 10.05 5.80 0.86
C GLY A 108 8.86 5.72 1.82
N HIS A 109 8.02 4.69 1.72
CA HIS A 109 6.91 4.48 2.65
C HIS A 109 7.38 4.12 4.05
N ALA A 110 8.41 3.27 4.15
CA ALA A 110 9.01 2.91 5.44
C ALA A 110 9.65 4.11 6.13
N ALA A 111 10.34 4.97 5.39
CA ALA A 111 10.92 6.21 5.92
C ALA A 111 9.85 7.18 6.42
N ILE A 112 8.75 7.36 5.68
CA ILE A 112 7.61 8.18 6.13
C ILE A 112 7.06 7.64 7.45
N TRP A 113 6.82 6.32 7.54
CA TRP A 113 6.31 5.71 8.77
C TRP A 113 7.27 5.90 9.96
N LEU A 114 8.58 5.74 9.75
CA LEU A 114 9.59 5.95 10.80
C LEU A 114 9.62 7.40 11.29
N LEU A 115 9.46 8.38 10.39
CA LEU A 115 9.38 9.80 10.74
C LEU A 115 8.09 10.13 11.50
N GLU A 116 6.94 9.64 11.03
CA GLU A 116 5.63 9.89 11.64
C GLU A 116 5.52 9.30 13.05
N ASN A 117 6.21 8.18 13.32
CA ASN A 117 6.26 7.56 14.64
C ASN A 117 7.40 8.09 15.53
N GLY A 118 8.21 9.06 15.05
CA GLY A 118 9.32 9.63 15.82
C GLY A 118 10.47 8.65 16.08
N LEU A 119 10.62 7.62 15.24
CA LEU A 119 11.62 6.57 15.35
C LEU A 119 12.85 6.83 14.48
N ALA A 120 12.80 7.85 13.63
CA ALA A 120 13.94 8.38 12.90
C ALA A 120 13.82 9.89 12.73
N ASP A 121 14.95 10.55 12.49
CA ASP A 121 14.99 11.97 12.13
C ASP A 121 15.10 12.17 10.59
N PRO A 122 14.73 13.36 10.07
CA PRO A 122 14.83 13.67 8.64
C PRO A 122 16.24 13.58 8.05
N GLU A 123 17.29 13.82 8.85
CA GLU A 123 18.67 13.74 8.36
C GLU A 123 19.07 12.28 8.08
N THR A 124 18.53 11.35 8.86
CA THR A 124 18.81 9.92 8.76
C THR A 124 18.02 9.25 7.64
N VAL A 125 16.72 9.52 7.50
CA VAL A 125 15.85 8.78 6.55
C VAL A 125 15.21 9.65 5.47
N GLY A 126 15.36 10.98 5.51
CA GLY A 126 14.73 11.88 4.54
C GLY A 126 15.14 11.62 3.09
N GLY A 127 16.35 11.10 2.86
CA GLY A 127 16.84 10.75 1.52
C GLY A 127 16.06 9.62 0.82
N PHE A 128 15.34 8.79 1.58
CA PHE A 128 14.50 7.72 1.01
C PHE A 128 13.13 8.25 0.56
N VAL A 129 12.68 9.39 1.09
CA VAL A 129 11.39 9.99 0.74
C VAL A 129 11.53 10.74 -0.59
N THR A 130 11.32 10.01 -1.68
CA THR A 130 11.39 10.53 -3.05
C THR A 130 10.00 10.61 -3.70
N PRO A 131 9.84 11.30 -4.84
CA PRO A 131 8.57 11.30 -5.56
C PRO A 131 8.07 9.90 -5.97
N ALA A 132 8.90 8.86 -5.93
CA ALA A 132 8.49 7.48 -6.21
C ALA A 132 7.28 7.03 -5.38
N VAL A 133 7.19 7.46 -4.12
CA VAL A 133 6.04 7.17 -3.22
C VAL A 133 4.72 7.58 -3.87
N MET A 134 4.71 8.68 -4.62
CA MET A 134 3.52 9.17 -5.29
C MET A 134 3.07 8.28 -6.44
N VAL A 135 3.96 7.52 -7.09
CA VAL A 135 3.54 6.56 -8.12
C VAL A 135 2.68 5.47 -7.50
N ASP A 136 3.09 4.94 -6.35
CA ASP A 136 2.31 3.93 -5.62
C ASP A 136 0.94 4.49 -5.24
N ILE A 137 0.89 5.67 -4.61
CA ILE A 137 -0.36 6.29 -4.16
C ILE A 137 -1.30 6.59 -5.34
N LEU A 138 -0.78 7.19 -6.43
CA LEU A 138 -1.59 7.54 -7.59
C LEU A 138 -2.07 6.29 -8.35
N SER A 139 -1.33 5.18 -8.27
CA SER A 139 -1.73 3.94 -8.94
C SER A 139 -3.03 3.33 -8.39
N GLU A 140 -3.30 3.51 -7.10
CA GLU A 140 -4.56 3.07 -6.48
C GLU A 140 -5.77 3.91 -6.93
N LEU A 141 -5.53 5.08 -7.54
CA LEU A 141 -6.56 6.02 -7.97
C LEU A 141 -6.79 6.02 -9.49
N ILE A 142 -6.21 5.07 -10.24
CA ILE A 142 -6.32 5.03 -11.72
C ILE A 142 -7.78 5.01 -12.20
N ASP A 143 -8.66 4.33 -11.45
CA ASP A 143 -10.09 4.23 -11.76
C ASP A 143 -10.91 5.45 -11.26
N GLU A 144 -10.25 6.40 -10.57
CA GLU A 144 -10.82 7.64 -10.06
C GLU A 144 -10.03 8.86 -10.58
N PRO A 145 -10.07 9.16 -11.89
CA PRO A 145 -9.14 10.12 -12.52
C PRO A 145 -9.17 11.53 -11.94
N ASP A 146 -10.34 11.99 -11.48
CA ASP A 146 -10.50 13.30 -10.89
C ASP A 146 -9.74 13.38 -9.55
N ILE A 147 -9.89 12.37 -8.68
CA ILE A 147 -9.18 12.27 -7.39
C ILE A 147 -7.68 12.08 -7.63
N LEU A 148 -7.29 11.27 -8.61
CA LEU A 148 -5.88 11.11 -9.00
C LEU A 148 -5.26 12.45 -9.39
N CYS A 149 -5.94 13.24 -10.22
CA CYS A 149 -5.46 14.55 -10.64
C CYS A 149 -5.39 15.54 -9.48
N GLU A 150 -6.40 15.57 -8.61
CA GLU A 150 -6.39 16.40 -7.39
C GLU A 150 -5.21 16.05 -6.48
N GLN A 151 -5.00 14.76 -6.21
CA GLN A 151 -3.91 14.27 -5.39
C GLN A 151 -2.53 14.61 -5.99
N PHE A 152 -2.38 14.50 -7.31
CA PHE A 152 -1.15 14.89 -8.00
C PHE A 152 -0.90 16.40 -7.93
N LEU A 153 -1.94 17.23 -8.08
CA LEU A 153 -1.83 18.69 -8.03
C LEU A 153 -1.60 19.24 -6.61
N ALA A 154 -1.89 18.46 -5.57
CA ALA A 154 -1.56 18.81 -4.19
C ALA A 154 -0.05 18.80 -3.90
N ALA A 155 0.76 18.19 -4.79
CA ALA A 155 2.21 18.18 -4.66
C ALA A 155 2.81 19.57 -4.94
N HIS A 156 3.93 19.88 -4.27
CA HIS A 156 4.56 21.20 -4.34
C HIS A 156 5.12 21.54 -5.74
N ASP A 157 5.62 20.54 -6.48
CA ASP A 157 6.18 20.73 -7.83
C ASP A 157 5.75 19.60 -8.79
N PRO A 158 4.57 19.75 -9.42
CA PRO A 158 4.04 18.77 -10.37
C PRO A 158 4.92 18.57 -11.60
N GLU A 159 5.65 19.60 -12.06
CA GLU A 159 6.51 19.49 -13.24
C GLU A 159 7.76 18.65 -12.93
N ALA A 160 8.44 18.93 -11.82
CA ALA A 160 9.56 18.13 -11.37
C ALA A 160 9.15 16.67 -11.09
N MET A 161 7.93 16.46 -10.58
CA MET A 161 7.38 15.13 -10.36
C MET A 161 7.22 14.35 -11.67
N LEU A 162 6.68 14.97 -12.73
CA LEU A 162 6.59 14.32 -14.05
C LEU A 162 7.97 14.04 -14.66
N GLU A 163 8.94 14.93 -14.43
CA GLU A 163 10.33 14.71 -14.86
C GLU A 163 11.00 13.57 -14.08
N PHE A 164 10.62 13.34 -12.81
CA PHE A 164 11.07 12.18 -12.06
C PHE A 164 10.38 10.89 -12.56
N PHE A 165 9.05 10.89 -12.69
CA PHE A 165 8.25 9.71 -13.00
C PHE A 165 8.70 8.99 -14.26
N TRP A 166 9.07 9.68 -15.34
CA TRP A 166 9.35 8.97 -16.59
C TRP A 166 10.56 8.01 -16.51
N ARG A 167 11.48 8.19 -15.55
CA ARG A 167 12.60 7.26 -15.30
C ARG A 167 12.35 6.32 -14.11
N HIS A 168 11.18 6.38 -13.49
CA HIS A 168 10.85 5.47 -12.41
C HIS A 168 10.50 4.09 -12.98
N ARG A 169 10.93 3.02 -12.29
CA ARG A 169 10.85 1.64 -12.82
C ARG A 169 9.55 0.92 -12.51
N ALA A 170 8.74 1.43 -11.58
CA ALA A 170 7.52 0.74 -11.16
C ALA A 170 6.58 0.46 -12.34
N PRO A 171 5.99 -0.76 -12.45
CA PRO A 171 5.08 -1.14 -13.53
C PRO A 171 3.93 -0.15 -13.75
N GLU A 172 3.45 0.48 -12.68
CA GLU A 172 2.30 1.38 -12.65
C GLU A 172 2.58 2.76 -13.28
N THR A 173 3.87 3.13 -13.41
CA THR A 173 4.32 4.44 -13.87
C THR A 173 3.66 4.86 -15.18
N ALA A 174 3.56 3.94 -16.15
CA ALA A 174 2.96 4.23 -17.44
C ALA A 174 1.45 4.55 -17.32
N GLY A 175 0.73 3.79 -16.49
CA GLY A 175 -0.71 3.97 -16.28
C GLY A 175 -1.02 5.30 -15.60
N VAL A 176 -0.27 5.65 -14.55
CA VAL A 176 -0.38 6.93 -13.85
C VAL A 176 -0.15 8.11 -14.82
N LEU A 177 0.92 8.06 -15.61
CA LEU A 177 1.24 9.11 -16.58
C LEU A 177 0.18 9.25 -17.68
N ASP A 178 -0.45 8.15 -18.11
CA ASP A 178 -1.52 8.17 -19.10
C ASP A 178 -2.79 8.83 -18.54
N VAL A 179 -3.20 8.48 -17.31
CA VAL A 179 -4.38 9.10 -16.66
C VAL A 179 -4.14 10.59 -16.50
N LEU A 180 -3.00 11.00 -15.93
CA LEU A 180 -2.62 12.41 -15.82
C LEU A 180 -2.62 13.11 -17.18
N GLY A 181 -2.02 12.50 -18.20
CA GLY A 181 -1.94 13.04 -19.54
C GLY A 181 -3.29 13.25 -20.24
N ARG A 182 -4.32 12.53 -19.80
CA ARG A 182 -5.68 12.58 -20.35
C ARG A 182 -6.63 13.48 -19.54
N HIS A 183 -6.48 13.49 -18.21
CA HIS A 183 -7.47 14.05 -17.30
C HIS A 183 -7.04 15.34 -16.59
N LEU A 184 -5.75 15.69 -16.59
CA LEU A 184 -5.31 16.94 -15.95
C LEU A 184 -6.03 18.17 -16.54
N PRO A 185 -6.57 19.07 -15.69
CA PRO A 185 -7.29 20.25 -16.15
C PRO A 185 -6.37 21.29 -16.82
N ASP A 186 -5.12 21.39 -16.36
CA ASP A 186 -4.10 22.20 -17.02
C ASP A 186 -3.55 21.49 -18.26
N ARG A 187 -3.82 22.07 -19.42
CA ARG A 187 -3.39 21.55 -20.73
C ARG A 187 -1.86 21.48 -20.89
N ALA A 188 -1.11 22.36 -20.23
CA ALA A 188 0.34 22.36 -20.27
C ALA A 188 0.89 21.15 -19.48
N LEU A 189 0.43 20.96 -18.23
CA LEU A 189 0.78 19.80 -17.41
C LEU A 189 0.33 18.49 -18.07
N ALA A 190 -0.89 18.41 -18.60
CA ALA A 190 -1.39 17.24 -19.35
C ALA A 190 -0.48 16.90 -20.56
N LYS A 191 0.06 17.93 -21.24
CA LYS A 191 1.02 17.73 -22.33
C LYS A 191 2.37 17.23 -21.82
N LEU A 192 2.84 17.71 -20.67
CA LEU A 192 4.07 17.21 -20.04
C LEU A 192 3.92 15.74 -19.62
N ALA A 193 2.79 15.37 -19.00
CA ALA A 193 2.51 13.99 -18.62
C ALA A 193 2.49 13.04 -19.84
N ARG A 194 1.84 13.42 -20.95
CA ARG A 194 1.90 12.63 -22.20
C ARG A 194 3.31 12.47 -22.75
N LYS A 195 4.14 13.52 -22.67
CA LYS A 195 5.56 13.44 -23.07
C LYS A 195 6.34 12.52 -22.14
N ALA A 196 6.11 12.61 -20.84
CA ALA A 196 6.71 11.73 -19.84
C ALA A 196 6.33 10.26 -20.11
N ALA A 197 5.06 9.97 -20.40
CA ALA A 197 4.59 8.62 -20.76
C ALA A 197 5.32 8.06 -22.00
N MET A 198 5.45 8.87 -23.06
CA MET A 198 6.20 8.48 -24.27
C MET A 198 7.68 8.20 -23.96
N ARG A 199 8.34 9.07 -23.19
CA ARG A 199 9.74 8.92 -22.78
C ARG A 199 9.94 7.68 -21.93
N HIS A 200 9.05 7.44 -20.97
CA HIS A 200 9.07 6.27 -20.11
C HIS A 200 9.04 4.98 -20.94
N ARG A 201 8.06 4.81 -21.84
CA ARG A 201 7.98 3.62 -22.70
C ARG A 201 9.23 3.42 -23.56
N SER A 202 9.78 4.52 -24.10
CA SER A 202 11.00 4.47 -24.91
C SER A 202 12.21 4.05 -24.09
N TRP A 203 12.30 4.54 -22.86
CA TRP A 203 13.36 4.21 -21.92
C TRP A 203 13.28 2.77 -21.43
N THR A 204 12.10 2.28 -21.05
CA THR A 204 11.90 0.89 -20.62
C THR A 204 12.21 -0.09 -21.75
N ALA A 205 11.80 0.21 -22.99
CA ALA A 205 12.12 -0.61 -24.16
C ALA A 205 13.63 -0.70 -24.47
N ASN A 206 14.40 0.34 -24.14
CA ASN A 206 15.85 0.34 -24.30
C ASN A 206 16.59 -0.36 -23.15
N GLN A 207 15.98 -0.50 -21.97
CA GLN A 207 16.55 -1.21 -20.82
C GLN A 207 16.40 -2.74 -20.93
N GLY A 208 15.42 -3.21 -21.70
CA GLY A 208 15.20 -4.64 -21.97
C GLY A 208 16.03 -5.21 -23.13
N ARG A 209 17.02 -4.46 -23.64
CA ARG A 209 17.99 -4.89 -24.65
C ARG A 209 19.36 -5.09 -24.02
#